data_AF-A0A7C4V1A9-F1
#
_entry.id   AF-A0A7C4V1A9-F1
#
_cell.length_a   1.000
_cell.length_b   1.000
_cell.length_c   1.000
_cell.angle_alpha   90.00
_cell.angle_beta   90.00
_cell.angle_gamma   90.00
#
_symmetry.space_group_name_H-M   'P 1'
#
loop_
_entity.id
_entity.type
_entity.pdbx_description
1 polymer ?
#
loop_
_entity_poly.entity_id
_entity_poly.type
_entity_poly.pdbx_seq_one_letter_code
_entity_poly.pdbx_strand_id
1 'polypeptide(L)'
;MKSAYELALEKLNKMSGELRTLTPEEKEKIAEINKKYDAKIAEVKIAYEEKMGKASTYEELEAIKAEMAKEIQKLEEERQREKDKIWGTQSSSSGESKS
;
A
#
# COMPACT_ATOMS: atom_id res chain seq x y z
N MET A 1 9.06 -17.06 -6.39
CA MET A 1 8.91 -16.64 -4.98
C MET A 1 7.53 -16.03 -4.84
N LYS A 2 6.67 -16.55 -3.97
CA LYS A 2 5.34 -15.97 -3.74
C LYS A 2 5.50 -14.62 -3.03
N SER A 3 4.69 -13.63 -3.39
CA SER A 3 4.71 -12.29 -2.79
C SER A 3 4.27 -12.36 -1.32
N ALA A 4 4.81 -11.48 -0.46
CA ALA A 4 4.35 -11.35 0.93
C ALA A 4 2.83 -11.11 1.03
N TYR A 5 2.23 -10.55 -0.02
CA TYR A 5 0.79 -10.39 -0.18
C TYR A 5 0.07 -11.74 -0.31
N GLU A 6 0.59 -12.66 -1.13
CA GLU A 6 0.03 -14.01 -1.29
C GLU A 6 0.13 -14.83 0.00
N LEU A 7 1.19 -14.62 0.79
CA LEU A 7 1.37 -15.25 2.10
C LEU A 7 0.37 -14.74 3.16
N ALA A 8 0.05 -13.44 3.14
CA ALA A 8 -0.98 -12.88 4.01
C ALA A 8 -2.39 -13.40 3.64
N LEU A 9 -2.64 -13.57 2.33
CA LEU A 9 -3.87 -14.18 1.81
C LEU A 9 -3.98 -15.65 2.20
N GLU A 10 -2.89 -16.41 2.21
CA GLU A 10 -2.90 -17.82 2.63
C GLU A 10 -3.31 -18.00 4.10
N LYS A 11 -2.99 -17.02 4.97
CA LYS A 11 -3.47 -16.98 6.36
C LYS A 11 -4.97 -16.66 6.45
N LEU A 12 -5.47 -15.73 5.65
CA LEU A 12 -6.91 -15.38 5.58
C LEU A 12 -7.76 -16.52 4.97
N ASN A 13 -7.18 -17.25 4.02
CA ASN A 13 -7.76 -18.38 3.30
C ASN A 13 -8.07 -19.57 4.22
N LYS A 14 -7.27 -19.79 5.28
CA LYS A 14 -7.53 -20.84 6.27
C LYS A 14 -8.81 -20.64 7.09
N MET A 15 -9.39 -19.44 7.07
CA MET A 15 -10.60 -19.10 7.85
C MET A 15 -11.89 -19.05 7.04
N SER A 16 -11.85 -19.01 5.69
CA SER A 16 -13.04 -18.67 4.87
C SER A 16 -13.39 -19.63 3.71
N GLY A 17 -12.61 -20.69 3.48
CA GLY A 17 -13.03 -21.83 2.63
C GLY A 17 -13.02 -21.60 1.11
N GLU A 18 -13.00 -20.36 0.60
CA GLU A 18 -12.89 -20.07 -0.84
C GLU A 18 -11.61 -19.30 -1.18
N LEU A 19 -10.79 -19.91 -2.05
CA LEU A 19 -9.58 -19.32 -2.64
C LEU A 19 -9.98 -18.20 -3.60
N ARG A 20 -10.15 -16.98 -3.10
CA ARG A 20 -10.24 -15.82 -4.00
C ARG A 20 -8.90 -15.60 -4.70
N THR A 21 -8.95 -15.59 -6.03
CA THR A 21 -7.83 -15.16 -6.87
C THR A 21 -8.20 -13.86 -7.57
N LEU A 22 -7.22 -12.98 -7.78
CA LEU A 22 -7.44 -11.72 -8.49
C LEU A 22 -7.57 -11.97 -10.00
N THR A 23 -8.52 -11.30 -10.64
CA THR A 23 -8.61 -11.28 -12.11
C THR A 23 -7.40 -10.55 -12.71
N PRO A 24 -7.08 -10.75 -14.00
CA PRO A 24 -6.03 -9.99 -14.67
C PRO A 24 -6.20 -8.47 -14.53
N GLU A 25 -7.43 -7.97 -14.64
CA GLU A 25 -7.76 -6.55 -14.55
C GLU A 25 -7.57 -6.02 -13.11
N GLU A 26 -7.91 -6.81 -12.10
CA GLU A 26 -7.65 -6.45 -10.69
C GLU A 26 -6.15 -6.42 -10.38
N LYS A 27 -5.38 -7.38 -10.93
CA LYS A 27 -3.92 -7.39 -10.81
C LYS A 27 -3.29 -6.17 -11.49
N GLU A 28 -3.78 -5.80 -12.66
CA GLU A 28 -3.32 -4.61 -13.39
C GLU A 28 -3.60 -3.33 -12.58
N LYS A 29 -4.81 -3.17 -12.05
CA LYS A 29 -5.14 -2.04 -11.15
C LYS A 29 -4.23 -1.98 -9.93
N ILE A 30 -3.92 -3.11 -9.31
CA ILE A 30 -2.99 -3.17 -8.18
C ILE A 30 -1.58 -2.76 -8.61
N ALA A 31 -1.13 -3.18 -9.79
CA ALA A 31 0.18 -2.78 -10.33
C ALA A 31 0.26 -1.27 -10.59
N GLU A 32 -0.81 -0.69 -11.15
CA GLU A 32 -0.92 0.76 -11.33
C GLU A 32 -0.88 1.52 -10.00
N ILE A 33 -1.61 1.05 -8.99
CA ILE A 33 -1.59 1.62 -7.63
C ILE A 33 -0.16 1.57 -7.08
N ASN A 34 0.55 0.43 -7.19
CA ASN A 34 1.93 0.35 -6.72
C ASN A 34 2.82 1.37 -7.43
N LYS A 35 2.78 1.43 -8.77
CA LYS A 35 3.58 2.38 -9.55
C LYS A 35 3.31 3.85 -9.17
N LYS A 36 2.04 4.20 -8.97
CA LYS A 36 1.61 5.54 -8.54
C LYS A 36 2.23 5.91 -7.19
N TYR A 37 2.15 5.02 -6.20
CA TYR A 37 2.67 5.31 -4.87
C TYR A 37 4.19 5.21 -4.78
N ASP A 38 4.83 4.35 -5.57
CA ASP A 38 6.29 4.30 -5.66
C ASP A 38 6.86 5.63 -6.18
N ALA A 39 6.21 6.23 -7.20
CA ALA A 39 6.56 7.56 -7.69
C ALA A 39 6.40 8.65 -6.62
N LYS A 40 5.25 8.68 -5.93
CA LYS A 40 5.02 9.64 -4.83
C LYS A 40 6.05 9.50 -3.70
N ILE A 41 6.38 8.27 -3.31
CA ILE A 41 7.37 8.01 -2.26
C ILE A 41 8.75 8.47 -2.72
N ALA A 42 9.11 8.27 -3.99
CA ALA A 42 10.38 8.76 -4.54
C ALA A 42 10.45 10.29 -4.52
N GLU A 43 9.38 10.98 -4.91
CA GLU A 43 9.28 12.45 -4.82
C GLU A 43 9.48 12.96 -3.39
N VAL A 44 8.81 12.32 -2.41
CA VAL A 44 9.00 12.63 -0.98
C VAL A 44 10.46 12.43 -0.57
N LYS A 45 11.07 11.29 -0.91
CA LYS A 45 12.48 11.03 -0.55
C LYS A 45 13.41 12.10 -1.11
N ILE A 46 13.30 12.45 -2.39
CA ILE A 46 14.12 13.48 -3.03
C ILE A 46 13.97 14.82 -2.32
N ALA A 47 12.72 15.25 -2.06
CA ALA A 47 12.46 16.53 -1.38
C ALA A 47 13.05 16.58 0.05
N TYR A 48 12.98 15.46 0.79
CA TYR A 48 13.52 15.39 2.14
C TYR A 48 15.04 15.20 2.16
N GLU A 49 15.64 14.56 1.15
CA GLU A 49 17.10 14.51 0.98
C GLU A 49 17.70 15.91 0.84
N GLU A 50 17.07 16.78 0.05
CA GLU A 50 17.47 18.19 -0.05
C GLU A 50 17.35 18.94 1.29
N LYS A 51 16.29 18.66 2.07
CA LYS A 51 16.07 19.24 3.41
C LYS A 51 17.13 18.76 4.39
N MET A 52 17.45 17.46 4.39
CA MET A 52 18.51 16.86 5.21
C MET A 52 19.89 17.43 4.89
N GLY A 53 20.17 17.73 3.62
CA GLY A 53 21.44 18.35 3.20
C GLY A 53 21.64 19.77 3.73
N LYS A 54 20.58 20.43 4.20
CA LYS A 54 20.62 21.78 4.80
C LYS A 54 20.60 21.76 6.34
N ALA A 55 20.46 20.59 6.95
CA ALA A 55 20.41 20.47 8.40
C ALA A 55 21.76 20.87 9.01
N SER A 56 21.73 21.72 10.05
CA SER A 56 22.93 22.24 10.71
C SER A 56 23.27 21.49 11.99
N THR A 57 22.34 20.68 12.51
CA THR A 57 22.54 19.89 13.73
C THR A 57 22.03 18.45 13.55
N TYR A 58 22.55 17.56 14.39
CA TYR A 58 22.08 16.17 14.44
C TYR A 58 20.60 16.09 14.83
N GLU A 59 20.16 16.92 15.78
CA GLU A 59 18.75 16.95 16.23
C GLU A 59 17.81 17.38 15.10
N GLU A 60 18.19 18.41 14.33
CA GLU A 60 17.44 18.85 13.14
C GLU A 60 17.38 17.74 12.09
N LEU A 61 18.50 17.07 11.82
CA LEU A 61 18.56 15.95 10.88
C LEU A 61 17.61 14.80 11.29
N GLU A 62 17.61 14.43 12.57
CA GLU A 62 16.73 13.38 13.08
C GLU A 62 15.25 13.80 13.05
N ALA A 63 14.94 15.06 13.33
CA ALA A 63 13.60 15.60 13.18
C ALA A 63 13.10 15.50 11.73
N ILE A 64 13.95 15.87 10.75
CA ILE A 64 13.63 15.77 9.31
C ILE A 64 13.39 14.32 8.90
N LYS A 65 14.23 13.37 9.37
CA LYS A 65 14.02 11.94 9.08
C LYS A 65 12.73 11.41 9.67
N ALA A 66 12.39 11.81 10.90
CA ALA A 66 11.15 11.39 11.55
C ALA A 66 9.91 11.93 10.82
N GLU A 67 9.98 13.16 10.30
CA GLU A 67 8.94 13.76 9.46
C GLU A 67 8.80 13.01 8.13
N MET A 68 9.91 12.72 7.44
CA MET A 68 9.93 11.93 6.20
C MET A 68 9.28 10.55 6.40
N ALA A 69 9.64 9.85 7.49
CA ALA A 69 9.12 8.53 7.80
C ALA A 69 7.59 8.53 7.97
N LYS A 70 7.03 9.56 8.63
CA LYS A 70 5.58 9.73 8.80
C LYS A 70 4.87 9.96 7.46
N GLU A 71 5.45 10.78 6.57
CA GLU A 71 4.85 11.04 5.26
C GLU A 71 4.85 9.79 4.38
N ILE A 72 5.96 9.04 4.37
CA ILE A 72 6.04 7.75 3.67
C ILE A 72 5.04 6.75 4.25
N GLN A 73 4.93 6.66 5.58
CA GLN A 73 3.96 5.78 6.23
C GLN A 73 2.53 6.10 5.80
N LYS A 74 2.16 7.38 5.75
CA LYS A 74 0.83 7.81 5.29
C LYS A 74 0.57 7.37 3.85
N LEU A 75 1.53 7.56 2.94
CA LEU A 75 1.43 7.10 1.55
C LEU A 75 1.28 5.58 1.46
N GLU A 76 2.00 4.84 2.29
CA GLU A 76 1.91 3.38 2.37
C GLU A 76 0.54 2.90 2.85
N GLU A 77 -0.03 3.56 3.86
CA GLU A 77 -1.37 3.28 4.33
C GLU A 77 -2.44 3.60 3.28
N GLU A 78 -2.28 4.72 2.55
CA GLU A 78 -3.17 5.06 1.44
C GLU A 78 -3.07 4.05 0.28
N ARG A 79 -1.85 3.62 -0.06
CA ARG A 79 -1.58 2.55 -1.03
C ARG A 79 -2.31 1.27 -0.64
N GLN A 80 -2.20 0.87 0.62
CA GLN A 80 -2.86 -0.33 1.11
C GLN A 80 -4.39 -0.18 1.09
N ARG A 81 -4.94 0.96 1.54
CA ARG A 81 -6.38 1.25 1.47
C ARG A 81 -6.92 1.21 0.04
N GLU A 82 -6.18 1.72 -0.95
CA GLU A 82 -6.58 1.62 -2.37
C GLU A 82 -6.57 0.17 -2.87
N LYS A 83 -5.54 -0.61 -2.55
CA LYS A 83 -5.48 -2.04 -2.89
C LYS A 83 -6.58 -2.85 -2.21
N ASP A 84 -6.88 -2.57 -0.96
CA ASP A 84 -7.94 -3.21 -0.20
C ASP A 84 -9.31 -2.92 -0.78
N LYS A 85 -9.53 -1.77 -1.46
CA LYS A 85 -10.77 -1.54 -2.21
C LYS A 85 -10.86 -2.45 -3.43
N ILE A 86 -9.77 -2.67 -4.16
CA ILE A 86 -9.78 -3.64 -5.27
C ILE A 86 -10.11 -5.04 -4.75
N TRP A 87 -9.53 -5.40 -3.59
CA TRP A 87 -9.86 -6.65 -2.91
C TRP A 87 -11.27 -6.65 -2.30
N GLY A 88 -11.82 -5.55 -1.81
CA GLY A 88 -13.09 -5.49 -1.07
C GLY A 88 -14.33 -5.32 -1.96
N THR A 89 -14.19 -4.74 -3.15
CA THR A 89 -15.30 -4.35 -4.05
C THR A 89 -16.17 -5.51 -4.58
N GLN A 90 -15.81 -6.77 -4.35
CA GLN A 90 -16.64 -7.93 -4.73
C GLN A 90 -17.38 -8.59 -3.56
N SER A 91 -17.10 -8.20 -2.31
CA SER A 91 -17.85 -8.75 -1.16
C SER A 91 -19.29 -8.22 -1.07
N SER A 92 -19.60 -7.14 -1.79
CA SER A 92 -20.92 -6.52 -1.84
C SER A 92 -21.79 -6.96 -3.04
N SER A 93 -21.35 -7.92 -3.86
CA SER A 93 -22.14 -8.43 -5.00
C SER A 93 -22.74 -9.83 -4.78
N SER A 94 -22.47 -10.49 -3.66
CA SER A 94 -23.09 -11.77 -3.28
C SER A 94 -24.04 -11.56 -2.10
N GLY A 95 -25.15 -10.88 -2.36
CA GLY A 95 -26.15 -10.56 -1.34
C GLY A 95 -27.51 -10.16 -1.89
N GLU A 96 -27.84 -10.52 -3.13
CA GLU A 96 -29.21 -10.42 -3.65
C GLU A 96 -29.55 -11.70 -4.40
N SER A 97 -30.04 -12.69 -3.64
CA SER A 97 -30.67 -13.90 -4.18
C SER A 97 -31.63 -14.47 -3.14
N LYS A 98 -32.88 -14.01 -3.23
CA LYS A 98 -34.15 -14.66 -2.89
C LYS A 98 -34.29 -15.34 -1.52
N SER A 99 -35.21 -14.83 -0.69
CA SER A 99 -36.60 -15.36 -0.58
C SER A 99 -37.47 -14.42 0.23
#